data_AF-A0A963Y618-F1
#
_entry.id   AF-A0A963Y618-F1
#
_cell.length_a   1.000
_cell.length_b   1.000
_cell.length_c   1.000
_cell.angle_alpha   90.00
_cell.angle_beta   90.00
_cell.angle_gamma   90.00
#
_symmetry.space_group_name_H-M   'P 1'
#
loop_
_entity.id
_entity.type
_entity.pdbx_description
1 polymer ?
#
loop_
_entity_poly.entity_id
_entity_poly.type
_entity_poly.pdbx_seq_one_letter_code
_entity_poly.pdbx_strand_id
1 'polypeptide(L)'
;MAKKVFIDGEIGTTGLQIRERLQRRDDIRLISLSEASRKDRAARLAAFAEADVSILCLPDAAVHDIAPDLVQMGARVIDASTAHRVDPDWVFGFAEMSKGQRAAIAGAQRVSNPGCWSTCAIALLRPLVAAGIVDPAHPPALSGVSGYTGGGKAMIEEYESGKVAGSFLYGAGQAHKHLPEIRLHGLLGRVPVFVPSVGHYAQGMAVSAALELGADGIAAAEAALREAYAGEDFVRVVSADVDQPRVMPQRLNGTNRLELSVHGNPETGA
;
A
#
# COMPACT_ATOMS: atom_id res chain seq x y z
N MET A 1 -12.35 16.65 -22.10
CA MET A 1 -13.50 15.80 -21.72
C MET A 1 -13.16 15.08 -20.42
N ALA A 2 -14.11 14.92 -19.51
CA ALA A 2 -13.91 14.14 -18.29
C ALA A 2 -13.60 12.68 -18.62
N LYS A 3 -12.69 12.06 -17.87
CA LYS A 3 -12.29 10.66 -18.04
C LYS A 3 -13.29 9.73 -17.38
N LYS A 4 -13.70 8.68 -18.08
CA LYS A 4 -14.63 7.67 -17.58
C LYS A 4 -13.89 6.63 -16.74
N VAL A 5 -14.33 6.43 -15.51
CA VAL A 5 -13.74 5.45 -14.60
C VAL A 5 -14.80 4.44 -14.15
N PHE A 6 -14.51 3.16 -14.29
CA PHE A 6 -15.34 2.08 -13.76
C PHE A 6 -14.68 1.47 -12.52
N ILE A 7 -15.41 1.34 -11.41
CA ILE A 7 -14.94 0.69 -10.19
C ILE A 7 -15.70 -0.62 -10.04
N ASP A 8 -15.03 -1.73 -10.35
CA ASP A 8 -15.61 -3.06 -10.16
C ASP A 8 -15.43 -3.49 -8.70
N GLY A 9 -16.54 -3.75 -8.00
CA GLY A 9 -16.53 -3.92 -6.54
C GLY A 9 -16.68 -2.62 -5.75
N GLU A 10 -17.35 -1.59 -6.30
CA GLU A 10 -17.51 -0.27 -5.67
C GLU A 10 -18.21 -0.25 -4.30
N ILE A 11 -18.88 -1.34 -3.89
CA ILE A 11 -19.54 -1.49 -2.58
C ILE A 11 -18.66 -2.13 -1.49
N GLY A 12 -17.44 -2.53 -1.84
CA GLY A 12 -16.43 -2.98 -0.89
C GLY A 12 -15.83 -1.79 -0.13
N THR A 13 -15.16 -2.04 1.00
CA THR A 13 -14.53 -0.98 1.81
C THR A 13 -13.56 -0.13 0.97
N THR A 14 -12.72 -0.76 0.16
CA THR A 14 -11.81 -0.07 -0.77
C THR A 14 -12.56 0.67 -1.87
N GLY A 15 -13.52 0.00 -2.53
CA GLY A 15 -14.30 0.57 -3.62
C GLY A 15 -15.09 1.82 -3.22
N LEU A 16 -15.73 1.79 -2.05
CA LEU A 16 -16.49 2.93 -1.50
C LEU A 16 -15.56 4.12 -1.26
N GLN A 17 -14.42 3.87 -0.63
CA GLN A 17 -13.42 4.90 -0.35
C GLN A 17 -12.84 5.54 -1.63
N ILE A 18 -12.66 4.75 -2.69
CA ILE A 18 -12.20 5.28 -3.99
C ILE A 18 -13.33 6.10 -4.62
N ARG A 19 -14.55 5.56 -4.66
CA ARG A 19 -15.74 6.24 -5.19
C ARG A 19 -15.94 7.61 -4.52
N GLU A 20 -15.93 7.68 -3.20
CA GLU A 20 -16.10 8.93 -2.44
C GLU A 20 -15.05 10.00 -2.79
N ARG A 21 -13.81 9.59 -3.08
CA ARG A 21 -12.74 10.50 -3.50
C ARG A 21 -12.92 10.94 -4.95
N LEU A 22 -13.26 10.03 -5.86
CA LEU A 22 -13.41 10.32 -7.29
C LEU A 22 -14.68 11.10 -7.62
N GLN A 23 -15.76 10.95 -6.86
CA GLN A 23 -17.01 11.70 -7.07
C GLN A 23 -16.86 13.21 -6.85
N ARG A 24 -15.83 13.64 -6.13
CA ARG A 24 -15.56 15.06 -5.84
C ARG A 24 -14.74 15.74 -6.95
N ARG A 25 -14.45 15.02 -8.05
CA ARG A 25 -13.58 15.48 -9.13
C ARG A 25 -14.36 15.77 -10.39
N ASP A 26 -14.28 17.00 -10.88
CA ASP A 26 -14.99 17.43 -12.10
C ASP A 26 -14.35 16.89 -13.39
N ASP A 27 -13.11 16.39 -13.31
CA ASP A 27 -12.40 15.79 -14.43
C ASP A 27 -12.65 14.28 -14.60
N ILE A 28 -13.46 13.66 -13.71
CA ILE A 28 -13.75 12.23 -13.70
C ILE A 28 -15.26 11.99 -13.73
N ARG A 29 -15.70 11.06 -14.58
CA ARG A 29 -17.07 10.55 -14.61
C ARG A 29 -17.07 9.07 -14.23
N LEU A 30 -17.80 8.71 -13.17
CA LEU A 30 -17.93 7.31 -12.76
C LEU A 30 -18.98 6.58 -13.60
N ILE A 31 -18.63 5.39 -14.07
CA ILE A 31 -19.54 4.39 -14.59
C ILE A 31 -20.01 3.55 -13.39
N SER A 32 -21.33 3.38 -13.26
CA SER A 32 -21.92 2.57 -12.19
C SER A 32 -22.89 1.56 -12.78
N LEU A 33 -22.89 0.36 -12.21
CA LEU A 33 -23.83 -0.70 -12.56
C LEU A 33 -24.92 -0.80 -11.48
N SER A 34 -26.12 -1.18 -11.89
CA SER A 34 -27.18 -1.50 -10.93
C SER A 34 -26.78 -2.70 -10.06
N GLU A 35 -27.44 -2.88 -8.92
CA GLU A 35 -27.22 -4.06 -8.06
C GLU A 35 -27.45 -5.39 -8.79
N ALA A 36 -28.43 -5.44 -9.69
CA ALA A 36 -28.70 -6.62 -10.50
C ALA A 36 -27.60 -6.85 -11.54
N SER A 37 -27.08 -5.79 -12.16
CA SER A 37 -26.11 -5.84 -13.26
C SER A 37 -24.67 -6.06 -12.79
N ARG A 38 -24.31 -5.69 -11.55
CA ARG A 38 -22.91 -5.78 -11.07
C ARG A 38 -22.39 -7.21 -10.92
N LYS A 39 -23.26 -8.22 -10.95
CA LYS A 39 -22.87 -9.64 -10.96
C LYS A 39 -22.94 -10.26 -12.37
N ASP A 40 -23.52 -9.54 -13.32
CA ASP A 40 -23.63 -10.00 -14.71
C ASP A 40 -22.31 -9.74 -15.45
N ARG A 41 -21.71 -10.80 -16.00
CA ARG A 41 -20.41 -10.69 -16.67
C ARG A 41 -20.50 -9.79 -17.90
N ALA A 42 -21.56 -9.91 -18.70
CA ALA A 42 -21.70 -9.13 -19.93
C ALA A 42 -21.82 -7.63 -19.64
N ALA A 43 -22.62 -7.24 -18.63
CA ALA A 43 -22.74 -5.86 -18.18
C ALA A 43 -21.42 -5.31 -17.63
N ARG A 44 -20.67 -6.11 -16.86
CA ARG A 44 -19.32 -5.73 -16.38
C ARG A 44 -18.37 -5.49 -17.55
N LEU A 45 -18.32 -6.41 -18.52
CA LEU A 45 -17.47 -6.27 -19.71
C LEU A 45 -17.86 -5.04 -20.55
N ALA A 46 -19.14 -4.74 -20.69
CA ALA A 46 -19.60 -3.51 -21.34
C ALA A 46 -19.12 -2.25 -20.60
N ALA A 47 -19.17 -2.24 -19.27
CA ALA A 47 -18.65 -1.13 -18.47
C ALA A 47 -17.12 -0.98 -18.59
N PHE A 48 -16.38 -2.10 -18.60
CA PHE A 48 -14.93 -2.09 -18.86
C PHE A 48 -14.59 -1.52 -20.25
N ALA A 49 -15.37 -1.86 -21.28
CA ALA A 49 -15.18 -1.34 -22.63
C ALA A 49 -15.48 0.16 -22.74
N GLU A 50 -16.40 0.68 -21.92
CA GLU A 50 -16.74 2.11 -21.91
C GLU A 50 -15.72 2.96 -21.14
N ALA A 51 -15.04 2.39 -20.15
CA ALA A 51 -14.13 3.10 -19.26
C ALA A 51 -12.80 3.48 -19.94
N ASP A 52 -12.30 4.68 -19.64
CA ASP A 52 -10.91 5.05 -19.97
C ASP A 52 -9.92 4.31 -19.05
N VAL A 53 -10.31 4.09 -17.79
CA VAL A 53 -9.55 3.34 -16.77
C VAL A 53 -10.53 2.60 -15.87
N SER A 54 -10.23 1.36 -15.52
CA SER A 54 -11.01 0.59 -14.56
C SER A 54 -10.22 0.24 -13.32
N ILE A 55 -10.90 0.17 -12.17
CA ILE A 55 -10.30 -0.17 -10.88
C ILE A 55 -10.95 -1.43 -10.34
N LEU A 56 -10.16 -2.48 -10.14
CA LEU A 56 -10.62 -3.75 -9.59
C LEU A 56 -10.52 -3.70 -8.06
N CYS A 57 -11.66 -3.61 -7.40
CA CYS A 57 -11.82 -3.69 -5.94
C CYS A 57 -12.40 -5.05 -5.55
N LEU A 58 -11.83 -6.12 -6.10
CA LEU A 58 -12.34 -7.48 -6.03
C LEU A 58 -11.39 -8.39 -5.23
N PRO A 59 -11.88 -9.52 -4.69
CA PRO A 59 -11.02 -10.58 -4.20
C PRO A 59 -10.18 -11.21 -5.32
N ASP A 60 -8.99 -11.71 -4.99
CA ASP A 60 -8.02 -12.27 -5.95
C ASP A 60 -8.63 -13.28 -6.93
N ALA A 61 -9.48 -14.20 -6.45
CA ALA A 61 -10.13 -15.20 -7.31
C ALA A 61 -11.00 -14.57 -8.40
N ALA A 62 -11.73 -13.49 -8.08
CA ALA A 62 -12.57 -12.78 -9.04
C ALA A 62 -11.74 -11.90 -9.99
N VAL A 63 -10.58 -11.41 -9.54
CA VAL A 63 -9.62 -10.73 -10.39
C VAL A 63 -9.03 -11.69 -11.42
N HIS A 64 -8.58 -12.87 -11.00
CA HIS A 64 -8.05 -13.89 -11.92
C HIS A 64 -9.10 -14.36 -12.94
N ASP A 65 -10.36 -14.47 -12.55
CA ASP A 65 -11.47 -14.85 -13.44
C ASP A 65 -11.75 -13.83 -14.55
N ILE A 66 -11.65 -12.52 -14.25
CA ILE A 66 -11.95 -11.46 -15.23
C ILE A 66 -10.72 -11.00 -16.03
N ALA A 67 -9.50 -11.19 -15.49
CA ALA A 67 -8.26 -10.68 -16.09
C ALA A 67 -8.06 -11.08 -17.57
N PRO A 68 -8.31 -12.32 -18.01
CA PRO A 68 -8.13 -12.70 -19.42
C PRO A 68 -8.96 -11.84 -20.39
N ASP A 69 -10.20 -11.53 -20.04
CA ASP A 69 -11.06 -10.68 -20.87
C ASP A 69 -10.51 -9.25 -20.93
N LEU A 70 -10.08 -8.69 -19.79
CA LEU A 70 -9.52 -7.34 -19.72
C LEU A 70 -8.23 -7.22 -20.55
N VAL A 71 -7.41 -8.27 -20.55
CA VAL A 71 -6.22 -8.38 -21.40
C VAL A 71 -6.60 -8.39 -22.87
N GLN A 72 -7.54 -9.25 -23.26
CA GLN A 72 -8.00 -9.37 -24.65
C GLN A 72 -8.61 -8.07 -25.18
N MET A 73 -9.31 -7.32 -24.32
CA MET A 73 -9.92 -6.04 -24.67
C MET A 73 -8.93 -4.87 -24.70
N GLY A 74 -7.71 -5.05 -24.18
CA GLY A 74 -6.75 -3.96 -24.02
C GLY A 74 -7.19 -2.92 -22.99
N ALA A 75 -7.94 -3.33 -21.96
CA ALA A 75 -8.44 -2.43 -20.94
C ALA A 75 -7.31 -1.87 -20.06
N ARG A 76 -7.39 -0.58 -19.71
CA ARG A 76 -6.52 0.04 -18.72
C ARG A 76 -7.04 -0.26 -17.32
N VAL A 77 -6.23 -0.91 -16.49
CA VAL A 77 -6.67 -1.47 -15.21
C VAL A 77 -5.73 -1.13 -14.06
N ILE A 78 -6.33 -0.79 -12.93
CA ILE A 78 -5.67 -0.69 -11.62
C ILE A 78 -6.26 -1.80 -10.75
N ASP A 79 -5.43 -2.75 -10.32
CA ASP A 79 -5.86 -3.86 -9.46
C ASP A 79 -5.53 -3.57 -8.00
N ALA A 80 -6.54 -3.48 -7.13
CA ALA A 80 -6.38 -3.29 -5.68
C ALA A 80 -6.17 -4.59 -4.90
N SER A 81 -6.35 -5.74 -5.53
CA SER A 81 -6.17 -7.07 -4.93
C SER A 81 -4.70 -7.43 -4.77
N THR A 82 -4.42 -8.61 -4.21
CA THR A 82 -3.05 -9.14 -4.14
C THR A 82 -2.60 -9.91 -5.38
N ALA A 83 -3.53 -10.19 -6.31
CA ALA A 83 -3.34 -11.09 -7.44
C ALA A 83 -2.10 -10.78 -8.31
N HIS A 84 -1.81 -9.50 -8.53
CA HIS A 84 -0.78 -9.08 -9.50
C HIS A 84 0.37 -8.26 -8.89
N ARG A 85 0.46 -8.15 -7.56
CA ARG A 85 1.42 -7.22 -6.93
C ARG A 85 2.90 -7.62 -7.06
N VAL A 86 3.15 -8.87 -7.45
CA VAL A 86 4.48 -9.42 -7.75
C VAL A 86 4.57 -9.99 -9.17
N ASP A 87 3.56 -9.69 -10.00
CA ASP A 87 3.53 -10.12 -11.40
C ASP A 87 4.43 -9.17 -12.23
N PRO A 88 5.43 -9.70 -12.97
CA PRO A 88 6.33 -8.87 -13.78
C PRO A 88 5.62 -8.14 -14.93
N ASP A 89 4.43 -8.58 -15.35
CA ASP A 89 3.65 -7.94 -16.41
C ASP A 89 2.82 -6.74 -15.90
N TRP A 90 2.90 -6.43 -14.60
CA TRP A 90 2.17 -5.35 -13.94
C TRP A 90 3.13 -4.32 -13.34
N VAL A 91 2.82 -3.04 -13.55
CA VAL A 91 3.58 -1.96 -12.93
C VAL A 91 3.12 -1.77 -11.49
N PHE A 92 4.04 -1.84 -10.52
CA PHE A 92 3.72 -1.64 -9.11
C PHE A 92 3.35 -0.18 -8.82
N GLY A 93 2.20 0.05 -8.19
CA GLY A 93 1.55 1.35 -8.06
C GLY A 93 2.09 2.28 -6.98
N PHE A 94 3.39 2.22 -6.65
CA PHE A 94 4.03 3.14 -5.70
C PHE A 94 4.93 4.14 -6.43
N ALA A 95 4.43 5.35 -6.69
CA ALA A 95 5.07 6.32 -7.59
C ALA A 95 6.48 6.77 -7.15
N GLU A 96 6.70 6.84 -5.83
CA GLU A 96 7.94 7.26 -5.19
C GLU A 96 8.93 6.10 -4.99
N MET A 97 8.59 4.87 -5.38
CA MET A 97 9.42 3.68 -5.13
C MET A 97 10.82 3.78 -5.76
N SER A 98 10.94 4.38 -6.94
CA SER A 98 12.24 4.58 -7.61
C SER A 98 12.15 5.61 -8.73
N LYS A 99 13.31 6.13 -9.14
CA LYS A 99 13.42 7.06 -10.27
C LYS A 99 12.75 6.45 -11.52
N GLY A 100 11.84 7.21 -12.13
CA GLY A 100 11.09 6.79 -13.31
C GLY A 100 9.80 6.00 -13.02
N GLN A 101 9.56 5.57 -11.78
CA GLN A 101 8.38 4.77 -11.44
C GLN A 101 7.05 5.50 -11.71
N ARG A 102 6.98 6.79 -11.36
CA ARG A 102 5.82 7.64 -11.68
C ARG A 102 5.49 7.67 -13.17
N ALA A 103 6.52 7.75 -14.03
CA ALA A 103 6.34 7.73 -15.48
C ALA A 103 5.91 6.33 -15.98
N ALA A 104 6.46 5.26 -15.40
CA ALA A 104 6.06 3.89 -15.68
C ALA A 104 4.57 3.67 -15.37
N ILE A 105 4.09 4.15 -14.21
CA ILE A 105 2.68 4.08 -13.83
C ILE A 105 1.81 4.86 -14.82
N ALA A 106 2.20 6.08 -15.18
CA ALA A 106 1.42 6.91 -16.11
C ALA A 106 1.28 6.28 -17.52
N GLY A 107 2.33 5.59 -17.97
CA GLY A 107 2.36 4.89 -19.26
C GLY A 107 1.75 3.48 -19.23
N ALA A 108 1.46 2.93 -18.05
CA ALA A 108 1.02 1.55 -17.91
C ALA A 108 -0.40 1.31 -18.40
N GLN A 109 -0.62 0.12 -18.97
CA GLN A 109 -1.95 -0.46 -19.19
C GLN A 109 -2.44 -1.17 -17.93
N ARG A 110 -1.52 -1.69 -17.11
CA ARG A 110 -1.82 -2.54 -15.96
C ARG A 110 -0.99 -2.09 -14.76
N VAL A 111 -1.68 -1.68 -13.70
CA VAL A 111 -1.05 -1.21 -12.46
C VAL A 111 -1.56 -2.05 -11.30
N SER A 112 -0.66 -2.63 -10.51
CA SER A 112 -1.03 -3.30 -9.26
C SER A 112 -0.91 -2.31 -8.11
N ASN A 113 -2.02 -1.94 -7.48
CA ASN A 113 -2.02 -1.04 -6.33
C ASN A 113 -1.36 -1.75 -5.13
N PRO A 114 -0.44 -1.06 -4.42
CA PRO A 114 0.35 -1.67 -3.36
C PRO A 114 -0.49 -2.01 -2.13
N GLY A 115 -0.02 -2.97 -1.33
CA GLY A 115 -0.53 -3.21 0.01
C GLY A 115 -0.17 -2.08 0.98
N CYS A 116 -0.99 -1.90 2.03
CA CYS A 116 -0.71 -0.88 3.05
C CYS A 116 0.63 -1.14 3.76
N TRP A 117 0.82 -2.32 4.35
CA TRP A 117 2.09 -2.67 5.01
C TRP A 117 3.29 -2.68 4.07
N SER A 118 3.10 -3.15 2.82
CA SER A 118 4.20 -3.17 1.84
C SER A 118 4.61 -1.77 1.43
N THR A 119 3.68 -0.83 1.24
CA THR A 119 4.00 0.57 0.93
C THR A 119 4.97 1.16 1.96
N CYS A 120 4.66 1.05 3.25
CA CYS A 120 5.52 1.58 4.31
C CYS A 120 6.86 0.83 4.40
N ALA A 121 6.86 -0.50 4.34
CA ALA A 121 8.07 -1.28 4.43
C ALA A 121 9.01 -1.06 3.22
N ILE A 122 8.47 -0.98 2.00
CA ILE A 122 9.26 -0.67 0.80
C ILE A 122 9.81 0.76 0.91
N ALA A 123 9.00 1.71 1.39
CA ALA A 123 9.43 3.09 1.54
C ALA A 123 10.63 3.23 2.50
N LEU A 124 10.66 2.42 3.57
CA LEU A 124 11.79 2.37 4.50
C LEU A 124 12.98 1.60 3.90
N LEU A 125 12.76 0.38 3.41
CA LEU A 125 13.86 -0.55 3.14
C LEU A 125 14.55 -0.33 1.80
N ARG A 126 13.80 -0.03 0.73
CA ARG A 126 14.38 0.02 -0.62
C ARG A 126 15.50 1.05 -0.74
N PRO A 127 15.38 2.29 -0.23
CA PRO A 127 16.48 3.25 -0.26
C PRO A 127 17.69 2.79 0.55
N LEU A 128 17.47 2.17 1.71
CA LEU A 128 18.54 1.70 2.60
C LEU A 128 19.30 0.52 1.99
N VAL A 129 18.61 -0.38 1.29
CA VAL A 129 19.23 -1.45 0.51
C VAL A 129 20.03 -0.87 -0.66
N ALA A 130 19.46 0.09 -1.40
CA ALA A 130 20.15 0.73 -2.52
C ALA A 130 21.41 1.50 -2.08
N ALA A 131 21.42 2.06 -0.87
CA ALA A 131 22.56 2.73 -0.25
C ALA A 131 23.57 1.76 0.40
N GLY A 132 23.31 0.45 0.42
CA GLY A 132 24.18 -0.55 1.05
C GLY A 132 24.15 -0.56 2.58
N ILE A 133 23.17 0.11 3.20
CA ILE A 133 22.99 0.18 4.66
C ILE A 133 22.31 -1.08 5.17
N VAL A 134 21.36 -1.62 4.40
CA VAL A 134 20.70 -2.91 4.70
C VAL A 134 21.23 -3.97 3.74
N ASP A 135 21.75 -5.07 4.30
CA ASP A 135 22.12 -6.25 3.52
C ASP A 135 20.85 -6.99 3.06
N PRO A 136 20.63 -7.14 1.72
CA PRO A 136 19.51 -7.92 1.20
C PRO A 136 19.44 -9.36 1.72
N ALA A 137 20.59 -9.95 2.08
CA ALA A 137 20.65 -11.33 2.59
C ALA A 137 20.18 -11.46 4.04
N HIS A 138 20.20 -10.36 4.81
CA HIS A 138 19.85 -10.30 6.23
C HIS A 138 18.84 -9.16 6.48
N PRO A 139 17.62 -9.27 5.93
CA PRO A 139 16.64 -8.20 6.08
C PRO A 139 16.21 -8.03 7.55
N PRO A 140 15.94 -6.80 8.00
CA PRO A 140 15.53 -6.53 9.37
C PRO A 140 14.15 -7.13 9.69
N ALA A 141 13.88 -7.29 10.97
CA ALA A 141 12.53 -7.58 11.44
C ALA A 141 11.64 -6.34 11.26
N LEU A 142 10.42 -6.57 10.80
CA LEU A 142 9.38 -5.57 10.64
C LEU A 142 8.29 -5.77 11.69
N SER A 143 7.78 -4.66 12.21
CA SER A 143 6.60 -4.66 13.08
C SER A 143 5.79 -3.40 12.82
N GLY A 144 4.61 -3.32 13.43
CA GLY A 144 3.81 -2.10 13.33
C GLY A 144 2.41 -2.28 13.88
N VAL A 145 1.66 -1.20 13.86
CA VAL A 145 0.27 -1.15 14.29
C VAL A 145 -0.57 -0.48 13.21
N SER A 146 -1.70 -1.08 12.88
CA SER A 146 -2.71 -0.53 11.96
C SER A 146 -4.04 -0.38 12.67
N GLY A 147 -4.86 0.55 12.21
CA GLY A 147 -6.27 0.59 12.56
C GLY A 147 -7.03 -0.62 12.00
N TYR A 148 -8.13 -0.98 12.67
CA TYR A 148 -8.87 -2.21 12.40
C TYR A 148 -9.53 -2.26 11.02
N THR A 149 -9.77 -1.11 10.37
CA THR A 149 -10.38 -1.09 9.03
C THR A 149 -9.52 -1.76 7.96
N GLY A 150 -8.20 -1.88 8.19
CA GLY A 150 -7.28 -2.63 7.34
C GLY A 150 -7.57 -4.14 7.27
N GLY A 151 -8.26 -4.69 8.27
CA GLY A 151 -8.69 -6.09 8.28
C GLY A 151 -9.95 -6.37 7.46
N GLY A 152 -10.54 -5.34 6.83
CA GLY A 152 -11.76 -5.48 6.04
C GLY A 152 -13.01 -5.69 6.88
N LYS A 153 -14.12 -6.06 6.22
CA LYS A 153 -15.47 -6.06 6.82
C LYS A 153 -15.58 -6.91 8.09
N ALA A 154 -14.95 -8.09 8.12
CA ALA A 154 -15.01 -8.99 9.28
C ALA A 154 -14.36 -8.35 10.52
N MET A 155 -13.17 -7.77 10.38
CA MET A 155 -12.49 -7.12 11.49
C MET A 155 -13.17 -5.83 11.92
N ILE A 156 -13.74 -5.07 10.98
CA ILE A 156 -14.57 -3.90 11.30
C ILE A 156 -15.74 -4.32 12.19
N GLU A 157 -16.46 -5.38 11.82
CA GLU A 157 -17.58 -5.90 12.62
C GLU A 157 -17.15 -6.38 14.01
N GLU A 158 -16.01 -7.07 14.12
CA GLU A 158 -15.45 -7.52 15.41
C GLU A 158 -15.20 -6.36 16.39
N TYR A 159 -14.63 -5.27 15.89
CA TYR A 159 -14.35 -4.07 16.69
C TYR A 159 -15.62 -3.26 16.99
N GLU A 160 -16.49 -3.03 15.99
CA GLU A 160 -17.71 -2.23 16.16
C GLU A 160 -18.78 -2.94 17.01
N SER A 161 -18.78 -4.28 17.05
CA SER A 161 -19.63 -5.06 17.95
C SER A 161 -19.11 -5.15 19.39
N GLY A 162 -17.88 -4.69 19.65
CA GLY A 162 -17.24 -4.78 20.96
C GLY A 162 -16.78 -6.19 21.34
N LYS A 163 -16.73 -7.14 20.39
CA LYS A 163 -16.19 -8.50 20.63
C LYS A 163 -14.71 -8.48 20.94
N VAL A 164 -13.99 -7.49 20.41
CA VAL A 164 -12.57 -7.26 20.69
C VAL A 164 -12.42 -5.99 21.52
N ALA A 165 -11.72 -6.12 22.64
CA ALA A 165 -11.28 -4.99 23.44
C ALA A 165 -9.75 -4.87 23.37
N GLY A 166 -9.24 -3.72 22.92
CA GLY A 166 -7.81 -3.43 22.89
C GLY A 166 -7.11 -3.83 21.58
N SER A 167 -5.85 -4.26 21.71
CA SER A 167 -4.95 -4.54 20.59
C SER A 167 -4.41 -5.96 20.63
N PHE A 168 -4.10 -6.53 19.47
CA PHE A 168 -3.52 -7.86 19.36
C PHE A 168 -2.47 -7.95 18.25
N LEU A 169 -1.55 -8.91 18.37
CA LEU A 169 -0.64 -9.31 17.30
C LEU A 169 -1.33 -10.30 16.37
N TYR A 170 -1.02 -10.26 15.08
CA TYR A 170 -1.51 -11.25 14.11
C TYR A 170 -0.42 -11.56 13.07
N GLY A 171 -0.65 -12.57 12.23
CA GLY A 171 0.30 -12.92 11.16
C GLY A 171 1.60 -13.57 11.65
N ALA A 172 1.67 -13.99 12.92
CA ALA A 172 2.86 -14.59 13.53
C ALA A 172 3.39 -15.84 12.78
N GLY A 173 2.53 -16.53 12.02
CA GLY A 173 2.92 -17.65 11.15
C GLY A 173 3.71 -17.27 9.89
N GLN A 174 4.13 -16.01 9.72
CA GLN A 174 4.99 -15.54 8.62
C GLN A 174 4.42 -15.78 7.21
N ALA A 175 3.09 -15.81 7.10
CA ALA A 175 2.35 -15.96 5.84
C ALA A 175 1.54 -14.70 5.49
N HIS A 176 1.93 -13.53 6.00
CA HIS A 176 1.21 -12.29 5.73
C HIS A 176 1.30 -11.94 4.24
N LYS A 177 0.15 -11.67 3.60
CA LYS A 177 0.01 -11.50 2.14
C LYS A 177 0.88 -10.41 1.49
N HIS A 178 1.38 -9.46 2.28
CA HIS A 178 2.27 -8.38 1.80
C HIS A 178 3.75 -8.77 1.77
N LEU A 179 4.16 -9.88 2.38
CA LEU A 179 5.56 -10.32 2.41
C LEU A 179 6.19 -10.53 1.02
N PRO A 180 5.48 -11.10 0.02
CA PRO A 180 6.01 -11.19 -1.34
C PRO A 180 6.35 -9.82 -1.96
N GLU A 181 5.47 -8.83 -1.75
CA GLU A 181 5.69 -7.45 -2.23
C GLU A 181 6.89 -6.81 -1.55
N ILE A 182 6.98 -6.93 -0.22
CA ILE A 182 8.07 -6.36 0.58
C ILE A 182 9.40 -6.94 0.14
N ARG A 183 9.47 -8.26 -0.08
CA ARG A 183 10.69 -8.91 -0.56
C ARG A 183 11.09 -8.38 -1.94
N LEU A 184 10.18 -8.45 -2.91
CA LEU A 184 10.50 -8.10 -4.31
C LEU A 184 10.85 -6.61 -4.45
N HIS A 185 9.96 -5.74 -3.99
CA HIS A 185 10.07 -4.30 -4.22
C HIS A 185 10.97 -3.61 -3.19
N GLY A 186 11.18 -4.22 -2.02
CA GLY A 186 12.19 -3.81 -1.04
C GLY A 186 13.62 -4.21 -1.41
N LEU A 187 13.82 -4.92 -2.53
CA LEU A 187 15.12 -5.44 -3.00
C LEU A 187 15.76 -6.43 -2.01
N LEU A 188 14.96 -7.24 -1.33
CA LEU A 188 15.45 -8.18 -0.33
C LEU A 188 15.72 -9.56 -0.95
N GLY A 189 16.84 -10.17 -0.57
CA GLY A 189 17.19 -11.54 -0.94
C GLY A 189 16.29 -12.57 -0.25
N ARG A 190 15.79 -12.25 0.94
CA ARG A 190 14.93 -13.12 1.77
C ARG A 190 13.65 -12.42 2.18
N VAL A 191 12.64 -13.20 2.57
CA VAL A 191 11.42 -12.67 3.17
C VAL A 191 11.76 -12.18 4.59
N PRO A 192 11.47 -10.91 4.95
CA PRO A 192 11.72 -10.42 6.30
C PRO A 192 10.76 -11.07 7.31
N VAL A 193 11.20 -11.17 8.55
CA VAL A 193 10.30 -11.48 9.66
C VAL A 193 9.32 -10.32 9.85
N PHE A 194 8.03 -10.61 9.93
CA PHE A 194 7.00 -9.59 10.10
C PHE A 194 5.92 -10.05 11.06
N VAL A 195 5.68 -9.25 12.10
CA VAL A 195 4.56 -9.44 13.04
C VAL A 195 3.83 -8.11 13.24
N PRO A 196 2.73 -7.89 12.52
CA PRO A 196 1.89 -6.71 12.73
C PRO A 196 0.97 -6.83 13.94
N SER A 197 0.44 -5.69 14.35
CA SER A 197 -0.59 -5.56 15.35
C SER A 197 -1.76 -4.72 14.86
N VAL A 198 -2.92 -4.90 15.49
CA VAL A 198 -4.10 -4.08 15.27
C VAL A 198 -4.36 -3.24 16.52
N GLY A 199 -4.49 -1.94 16.34
CA GLY A 199 -4.82 -0.99 17.40
C GLY A 199 -6.33 -0.74 17.49
N HIS A 200 -6.78 -0.24 18.65
CA HIS A 200 -8.19 0.06 18.88
C HIS A 200 -8.60 1.42 18.31
N TYR A 201 -8.45 1.60 17.01
CA TYR A 201 -8.84 2.79 16.26
C TYR A 201 -9.11 2.43 14.79
N ALA A 202 -9.97 3.18 14.11
CA ALA A 202 -10.44 2.81 12.78
C ALA A 202 -9.33 2.84 11.70
N GLN A 203 -8.61 3.96 11.61
CA GLN A 203 -7.63 4.24 10.55
C GLN A 203 -6.36 4.83 11.12
N GLY A 204 -5.25 4.60 10.42
CA GLY A 204 -3.92 5.02 10.82
C GLY A 204 -2.97 3.82 10.83
N MET A 205 -1.69 4.06 10.59
CA MET A 205 -0.69 3.00 10.58
C MET A 205 0.69 3.55 10.92
N ALA A 206 1.45 2.80 11.72
CA ALA A 206 2.86 3.03 11.96
C ALA A 206 3.61 1.71 11.74
N VAL A 207 4.71 1.75 11.00
CA VAL A 207 5.52 0.59 10.65
C VAL A 207 6.96 0.87 11.04
N SER A 208 7.62 -0.09 11.68
CA SER A 208 9.02 0.01 12.07
C SER A 208 9.83 -1.12 11.44
N ALA A 209 11.06 -0.78 11.04
CA ALA A 209 12.12 -1.72 10.73
C ALA A 209 13.19 -1.58 11.80
N ALA A 210 13.49 -2.67 12.51
CA ALA A 210 14.52 -2.67 13.54
C ALA A 210 15.88 -2.92 12.90
N LEU A 211 16.79 -1.94 13.00
CA LEU A 211 18.10 -1.96 12.36
C LEU A 211 19.20 -1.77 13.42
N GLU A 212 20.31 -2.49 13.28
CA GLU A 212 21.51 -2.29 14.09
C GLU A 212 22.50 -1.45 13.27
N LEU A 213 22.57 -0.14 13.53
CA LEU A 213 23.25 0.82 12.65
C LEU A 213 24.47 1.52 13.28
N GLY A 214 24.53 1.66 14.60
CA GLY A 214 25.48 2.59 15.21
C GLY A 214 25.11 4.06 14.96
N ALA A 215 25.81 5.00 15.59
CA ALA A 215 25.54 6.44 15.43
C ALA A 215 25.72 6.93 13.98
N ASP A 216 26.83 6.55 13.34
CA ASP A 216 27.11 6.92 11.94
C ASP A 216 26.09 6.30 10.98
N GLY A 217 25.62 5.08 11.27
CA GLY A 217 24.60 4.42 10.46
C GLY A 217 23.21 5.06 10.60
N ILE A 218 22.85 5.60 11.77
CA ILE A 218 21.61 6.38 11.96
C ILE A 218 21.63 7.60 11.03
N ALA A 219 22.71 8.39 11.05
CA ALA A 219 22.85 9.56 10.21
C ALA A 219 22.87 9.19 8.70
N ALA A 220 23.57 8.11 8.35
CA ALA A 220 23.60 7.60 6.97
C ALA A 220 22.23 7.14 6.48
N ALA A 221 21.45 6.45 7.33
CA ALA A 221 20.10 6.00 7.01
C ALA A 221 19.16 7.18 6.77
N GLU A 222 19.21 8.21 7.63
CA GLU A 222 18.41 9.41 7.42
C GLU A 222 18.79 10.13 6.13
N ALA A 223 20.09 10.27 5.85
CA ALA A 223 20.58 10.89 4.62
C ALA A 223 20.12 10.12 3.37
N ALA A 224 20.22 8.79 3.36
CA ALA A 224 19.79 7.94 2.26
C ALA A 224 18.27 8.05 1.98
N LEU A 225 17.45 8.08 3.04
CA LEU A 225 16.01 8.31 2.91
C LEU A 225 15.71 9.71 2.38
N ARG A 226 16.41 10.74 2.87
CA ARG A 226 16.23 12.13 2.43
C ARG A 226 16.57 12.30 0.96
N GLU A 227 17.65 11.68 0.50
CA GLU A 227 18.04 11.69 -0.90
C GLU A 227 16.99 10.99 -1.77
N ALA A 228 16.52 9.81 -1.36
CA ALA A 228 15.56 9.02 -2.13
C ALA A 228 14.22 9.73 -2.34
N TYR A 229 13.74 10.48 -1.35
CA TYR A 229 12.46 11.18 -1.39
C TYR A 229 12.58 12.70 -1.60
N ALA A 230 13.76 13.18 -2.00
CA ALA A 230 13.96 14.59 -2.30
C ALA A 230 13.04 15.04 -3.45
N GLY A 231 12.15 15.99 -3.16
CA GLY A 231 11.21 16.53 -4.15
C GLY A 231 9.95 15.70 -4.38
N GLU A 232 9.72 14.63 -3.61
CA GLU A 232 8.46 13.88 -3.69
C GLU A 232 7.30 14.59 -2.96
N ASP A 233 6.10 14.41 -3.48
CA ASP A 233 4.91 15.14 -3.02
C ASP A 233 4.35 14.57 -1.70
N PHE A 234 4.31 13.24 -1.61
CA PHE A 234 3.57 12.51 -0.58
C PHE A 234 4.45 11.79 0.43
N VAL A 235 5.64 11.34 0.03
CA VAL A 235 6.62 10.73 0.94
C VAL A 235 7.60 11.79 1.42
N ARG A 236 7.76 11.92 2.74
CA ARG A 236 8.66 12.92 3.35
C ARG A 236 9.47 12.31 4.47
N VAL A 237 10.72 12.73 4.58
CA VAL A 237 11.55 12.42 5.75
C VAL A 237 11.50 13.60 6.72
N VAL A 238 11.01 13.34 7.93
CA VAL A 238 10.88 14.34 9.00
C VAL A 238 11.90 14.11 10.09
N SER A 239 12.18 15.14 10.90
CA SER A 239 13.01 14.97 12.11
C SER A 239 12.31 13.99 13.06
N ALA A 240 13.09 13.17 13.77
CA ALA A 240 12.59 12.29 14.81
C ALA A 240 11.72 13.03 15.84
N ASP A 241 12.03 14.31 16.12
CA ASP A 241 11.30 15.14 17.09
C ASP A 241 9.82 15.36 16.72
N VAL A 242 9.48 15.26 15.42
CA VAL A 242 8.09 15.39 14.95
C VAL A 242 7.21 14.27 15.51
N ASP A 243 7.80 13.09 15.71
CA ASP A 243 7.12 11.89 16.20
C ASP A 243 7.58 11.49 17.61
N GLN A 244 8.29 12.36 18.33
CA GLN A 244 8.60 12.16 19.75
C GLN A 244 7.51 12.76 20.66
N PRO A 245 7.24 12.15 21.83
CA PRO A 245 7.82 10.90 22.33
C PRO A 245 7.14 9.64 21.76
N ARG A 246 6.19 9.78 20.82
CA ARG A 246 5.38 8.67 20.30
C ARG A 246 5.05 8.88 18.82
N VAL A 247 5.38 7.89 18.00
CA VAL A 247 4.88 7.80 16.62
C VAL A 247 3.38 7.52 16.68
N MET A 248 2.55 8.50 16.34
CA MET A 248 1.10 8.39 16.40
C MET A 248 0.53 7.87 15.07
N PRO A 249 -0.02 6.64 15.01
CA PRO A 249 -0.47 6.03 13.74
C PRO A 249 -1.55 6.84 13.02
N GLN A 250 -2.34 7.62 13.76
CA GLN A 250 -3.49 8.36 13.25
C GLN A 250 -3.14 9.77 12.74
N ARG A 251 -1.89 10.22 12.91
CA ARG A 251 -1.47 11.62 12.63
C ARG A 251 -1.72 12.04 11.18
N LEU A 252 -1.62 11.11 10.23
CA LEU A 252 -1.78 11.37 8.79
C LEU A 252 -3.14 10.92 8.23
N ASN A 253 -4.11 10.60 9.09
CA ASN A 253 -5.44 10.17 8.67
C ASN A 253 -6.11 11.18 7.71
N GLY A 254 -6.82 10.67 6.72
CA GLY A 254 -7.52 11.48 5.73
C GLY A 254 -6.60 12.15 4.69
N THR A 255 -5.29 11.91 4.74
CA THR A 255 -4.32 12.40 3.76
C THR A 255 -3.82 11.27 2.85
N ASN A 256 -2.98 11.62 1.87
CA ASN A 256 -2.17 10.67 1.09
C ASN A 256 -0.69 10.69 1.52
N ARG A 257 -0.37 11.30 2.67
CA ARG A 257 1.03 11.49 3.09
C ARG A 257 1.58 10.24 3.75
N LEU A 258 2.88 10.03 3.57
CA LEU A 258 3.71 9.08 4.32
C LEU A 258 4.90 9.85 4.87
N GLU A 259 5.07 9.83 6.18
CA GLU A 259 6.23 10.41 6.84
C GLU A 259 7.14 9.31 7.37
N LEU A 260 8.44 9.48 7.12
CA LEU A 260 9.50 8.59 7.55
C LEU A 260 10.40 9.35 8.51
N SER A 261 10.86 8.68 9.56
CA SER A 261 11.79 9.20 10.54
C SER A 261 12.76 8.10 10.95
N VAL A 262 14.00 8.49 11.27
CA VAL A 262 14.99 7.58 11.86
C VAL A 262 15.08 7.92 13.33
N HIS A 263 14.82 6.93 14.17
CA HIS A 263 14.93 7.04 15.62
C HIS A 263 16.10 6.18 16.08
N GLY A 264 16.79 6.63 17.11
CA GLY A 264 17.86 5.88 17.74
C GLY A 264 18.51 6.68 18.85
N ASN A 265 19.40 6.03 19.59
CA ASN A 265 20.26 6.61 20.58
C ASN A 265 21.68 6.69 20.00
N PRO A 266 22.17 7.90 19.62
CA PRO A 266 23.52 8.07 19.09
C PRO A 266 24.64 7.66 20.06
N GLU A 267 24.39 7.67 21.36
CA GLU A 267 25.39 7.27 22.36
C GLU A 267 25.60 5.74 22.37
N THR A 268 24.53 4.97 22.19
CA THR A 268 24.59 3.51 22.19
C THR A 268 24.59 2.90 20.80
N GLY A 269 24.26 3.68 19.77
CA GLY A 269 24.08 3.22 18.40
C GLY A 269 22.83 2.35 18.17
N ALA A 270 21.89 2.37 19.12
CA ALA A 270 20.66 1.57 19.12
C ALA A 270 19.48 2.32 18.51
#